data_AF-A0A842W7E8-F1
#
_entry.id   AF-A0A842W7E8-F1
#
_cell.length_a   1.000
_cell.length_b   1.000
_cell.length_c   1.000
_cell.angle_alpha   90.00
_cell.angle_beta   90.00
_cell.angle_gamma   90.00
#
_symmetry.space_group_name_H-M   'P 1'
#
loop_
_entity.id
_entity.type
_entity.pdbx_description
1 polymer ?
#
loop_
_entity_poly.entity_id
_entity_poly.type
_entity_poly.pdbx_seq_one_letter_code
_entity_poly.pdbx_strand_id
1 'polypeptide(L)'
;MKNISLIDKFCKNFIIEDSEAELIRKTLHNKINLKQNINVFCSFTFITPNYRAVNIINTLAKMSKILPNVHIHLILSDNNILTQDYLKSLGIIKSNFDTEMFINSKVDELKNLLVSFGANPSNIHIYRFSEIWSRLLKEKSKNLFLEYYSSISKIKLNNINLEKLRTVARVFQFSLDMYVSTIFHLLFPYDVDAPIDFFYGRYEKKELYNEIRDNLYDEGFIKIKKPLFLFMHEHPDLIFKARMPEWNMSREEIYYIIENVDLSEEDHINIIDFYKDDLKSCSVMEGGAEKSYKTGELTKKLKDVNDMEKKNITTSVVYSFLQEMKSKLKNQNFVDCNMHIKDKDTLMKITRLLRTKHILDILDLSDGTNNLSEISSELGIPISNLSKYVKGLKEVGLVCTTEDKKLNKVCKRLRIDIDHIN
;
A
#
# COMPACT_ATOMS: atom_id res chain seq x y z
N MET A 1 -19.45 -23.32 -3.31
CA MET A 1 -18.78 -23.57 -2.01
C MET A 1 -17.39 -22.92 -1.91
N LYS A 2 -16.47 -23.05 -2.88
CA LYS A 2 -15.13 -22.42 -2.80
C LYS A 2 -15.15 -20.87 -2.67
N ASN A 3 -16.02 -20.18 -3.41
CA ASN A 3 -16.07 -18.70 -3.37
C ASN A 3 -16.58 -18.14 -2.03
N ILE A 4 -17.53 -18.81 -1.38
CA ILE A 4 -18.04 -18.40 -0.06
C ILE A 4 -16.93 -18.46 0.99
N SER A 5 -16.14 -19.55 0.99
CA SER A 5 -14.99 -19.69 1.89
C SER A 5 -13.93 -18.59 1.70
N LEU A 6 -13.72 -18.10 0.48
CA LEU A 6 -12.80 -16.99 0.21
C LEU A 6 -13.34 -15.64 0.71
N ILE A 7 -14.63 -15.39 0.53
CA ILE A 7 -15.30 -14.17 1.02
C ILE A 7 -15.25 -14.13 2.55
N ASP A 8 -15.53 -15.24 3.22
CA ASP A 8 -15.45 -15.31 4.68
C ASP A 8 -14.01 -15.11 5.18
N LYS A 9 -13.03 -15.72 4.49
CA LYS A 9 -11.61 -15.51 4.80
C LYS A 9 -11.19 -14.06 4.59
N PHE A 10 -11.71 -13.39 3.57
CA PHE A 10 -11.48 -11.96 3.31
C PHE A 10 -12.05 -11.13 4.46
N CYS A 11 -13.34 -11.28 4.75
CA CYS A 11 -14.06 -10.46 5.74
C CYS A 11 -13.49 -10.60 7.17
N LYS A 12 -12.94 -11.77 7.52
CA LYS A 12 -12.33 -12.01 8.84
C LYS A 12 -11.15 -11.09 9.19
N ASN A 13 -10.53 -10.41 8.22
CA ASN A 13 -9.41 -9.51 8.47
C ASN A 13 -9.85 -8.07 8.80
N PHE A 14 -11.16 -7.80 8.83
CA PHE A 14 -11.71 -6.46 8.92
C PHE A 14 -12.79 -6.36 9.97
N ILE A 15 -12.89 -5.19 10.59
CA ILE A 15 -14.10 -4.75 11.23
C ILE A 15 -15.05 -4.24 10.14
N ILE A 16 -16.21 -4.89 10.04
CA ILE A 16 -17.27 -4.57 9.10
C ILE A 16 -18.51 -4.24 9.93
N GLU A 17 -19.19 -3.14 9.59
CA GLU A 17 -20.48 -2.84 10.22
C GLU A 17 -21.56 -3.84 9.79
N ASP A 18 -22.42 -4.22 10.72
CA ASP A 18 -23.55 -5.11 10.45
C ASP A 18 -24.45 -4.58 9.34
N SER A 19 -24.61 -3.24 9.27
CA SER A 19 -25.35 -2.52 8.23
C SER A 19 -24.79 -2.73 6.81
N GLU A 20 -23.49 -3.02 6.69
CA GLU A 20 -22.79 -3.16 5.41
C GLU A 20 -22.41 -4.61 5.09
N ALA A 21 -22.42 -5.51 6.08
CA ALA A 21 -21.91 -6.87 5.96
C ALA A 21 -22.57 -7.65 4.80
N GLU A 22 -23.89 -7.56 4.66
CA GLU A 22 -24.59 -8.21 3.55
C GLU A 22 -24.21 -7.60 2.20
N LEU A 23 -24.13 -6.27 2.12
CA LEU A 23 -23.82 -5.55 0.89
C LEU A 23 -22.36 -5.81 0.43
N ILE A 24 -21.42 -5.91 1.37
CA ILE A 24 -20.03 -6.31 1.11
C ILE A 24 -19.99 -7.73 0.56
N ARG A 25 -20.64 -8.71 1.23
CA ARG A 25 -20.68 -10.10 0.76
C ARG A 25 -21.30 -10.21 -0.63
N LYS A 26 -22.41 -9.51 -0.88
CA LYS A 26 -23.07 -9.46 -2.19
C LYS A 26 -22.18 -8.85 -3.27
N THR A 27 -21.49 -7.75 -2.96
CA THR A 27 -20.56 -7.09 -3.88
C THR A 27 -19.40 -8.02 -4.24
N LEU A 28 -18.76 -8.63 -3.25
CA LEU A 28 -17.68 -9.60 -3.45
C LEU A 28 -18.15 -10.80 -4.27
N HIS A 29 -19.29 -11.40 -3.90
CA HIS A 29 -19.83 -12.56 -4.60
C HIS A 29 -20.09 -12.27 -6.08
N ASN A 30 -20.73 -11.13 -6.38
CA ASN A 30 -21.00 -10.73 -7.76
C ASN A 30 -19.70 -10.47 -8.55
N LYS A 31 -18.77 -9.70 -7.99
CA LYS A 31 -17.50 -9.36 -8.63
C LYS A 31 -16.64 -10.60 -8.90
N ILE A 32 -16.55 -11.53 -7.93
CA ILE A 32 -15.81 -12.78 -8.07
C ILE A 32 -16.42 -13.66 -9.17
N ASN A 33 -17.74 -13.84 -9.16
CA ASN A 33 -18.41 -14.70 -10.14
C ASN A 33 -18.32 -14.13 -11.57
N LEU A 34 -18.37 -12.81 -11.71
CA LEU A 34 -18.24 -12.11 -12.99
C LEU A 34 -16.78 -11.84 -13.39
N LYS A 35 -15.80 -12.26 -12.57
CA LYS A 35 -14.36 -11.97 -12.76
C LYS A 35 -14.07 -10.47 -12.97
N GLN A 36 -14.83 -9.61 -12.32
CA GLN A 36 -14.68 -8.16 -12.42
C GLN A 36 -13.69 -7.65 -11.37
N ASN A 37 -13.05 -6.51 -11.66
CA ASN A 37 -12.14 -5.86 -10.73
C ASN A 37 -12.86 -5.44 -9.45
N ILE A 38 -12.22 -5.69 -8.31
CA ILE A 38 -12.62 -5.21 -6.99
C ILE A 38 -11.71 -4.04 -6.64
N ASN A 39 -12.25 -2.83 -6.66
CA ASN A 39 -11.45 -1.63 -6.43
C ASN A 39 -11.43 -1.27 -4.94
N VAL A 40 -10.25 -1.28 -4.33
CA VAL A 40 -10.02 -0.92 -2.93
C VAL A 40 -9.23 0.38 -2.88
N PHE A 41 -9.78 1.40 -2.23
CA PHE A 41 -9.13 2.69 -2.00
C PHE A 41 -8.53 2.73 -0.59
N CYS A 42 -7.31 3.25 -0.45
CA CYS A 42 -6.70 3.53 0.84
C CYS A 42 -5.84 4.79 0.75
N SER A 43 -5.94 5.70 1.72
CA SER A 43 -5.12 6.91 1.82
C SER A 43 -4.38 6.94 3.15
N PHE A 44 -3.06 7.13 3.12
CA PHE A 44 -2.28 7.35 4.33
C PHE A 44 -0.97 8.10 4.06
N THR A 45 -0.35 8.57 5.14
CA THR A 45 0.98 9.20 5.11
C THR A 45 2.05 8.15 5.36
N PHE A 46 2.98 8.00 4.42
CA PHE A 46 4.12 7.09 4.55
C PHE A 46 5.44 7.87 4.56
N ILE A 47 6.15 7.84 5.69
CA ILE A 47 7.46 8.49 5.85
C ILE A 47 8.53 7.41 6.01
N THR A 48 8.28 6.53 6.98
CA THR A 48 9.13 5.39 7.30
C THR A 48 8.28 4.11 7.39
N PRO A 49 8.91 2.95 7.17
CA PRO A 49 8.36 1.62 7.43
C PRO A 49 8.27 1.34 8.94
N ASN A 50 7.39 2.09 9.60
CA ASN A 50 6.97 1.86 10.98
C ASN A 50 5.88 0.78 11.07
N TYR A 51 5.63 0.28 12.27
CA TYR A 51 4.68 -0.81 12.51
C TYR A 51 3.28 -0.56 11.92
N ARG A 52 2.78 0.68 11.92
CA ARG A 52 1.47 1.01 11.35
C ARG A 52 1.48 0.94 9.83
N ALA A 53 2.46 1.61 9.22
CA ALA A 53 2.59 1.63 7.77
C ALA A 53 2.77 0.21 7.21
N VAL A 54 3.69 -0.55 7.81
CA VAL A 54 3.96 -1.94 7.43
C VAL A 54 2.70 -2.80 7.56
N ASN A 55 1.92 -2.60 8.62
CA ASN A 55 0.68 -3.31 8.83
C ASN A 55 -0.41 -2.98 7.78
N ILE A 56 -0.62 -1.69 7.48
CA ILE A 56 -1.54 -1.27 6.40
C ILE A 56 -1.15 -1.95 5.09
N ILE A 57 0.14 -1.92 4.74
CA ILE A 57 0.67 -2.50 3.51
C ILE A 57 0.51 -4.04 3.52
N ASN A 58 0.83 -4.71 4.62
CA ASN A 58 0.66 -6.16 4.76
C ASN A 58 -0.81 -6.58 4.61
N THR A 59 -1.73 -5.82 5.19
CA THR A 59 -3.16 -6.09 5.10
C THR A 59 -3.68 -5.92 3.66
N LEU A 60 -3.30 -4.83 2.99
CA LEU A 60 -3.62 -4.62 1.57
C LEU A 60 -3.05 -5.76 0.69
N ALA A 61 -1.82 -6.19 0.95
CA ALA A 61 -1.23 -7.31 0.21
C ALA A 61 -1.94 -8.64 0.45
N LYS A 62 -2.37 -8.91 1.70
CA LYS A 62 -3.21 -10.08 2.02
C LYS A 62 -4.54 -10.06 1.27
N MET A 63 -5.19 -8.91 1.15
CA MET A 63 -6.43 -8.77 0.35
C MET A 63 -6.20 -9.25 -1.09
N SER A 64 -5.13 -8.75 -1.73
CA SER A 64 -4.76 -9.11 -3.11
C SER A 64 -4.40 -10.60 -3.26
N LYS A 65 -3.82 -11.22 -2.23
CA LYS A 65 -3.55 -12.66 -2.21
C LYS A 65 -4.81 -13.52 -2.10
N ILE A 66 -5.77 -13.11 -1.27
CA ILE A 66 -7.02 -13.86 -1.06
C ILE A 66 -7.90 -13.77 -2.31
N LEU A 67 -7.94 -12.59 -2.94
CA LEU A 67 -8.77 -12.29 -4.10
C LEU A 67 -7.90 -11.69 -5.23
N PRO A 68 -7.55 -12.48 -6.27
CA PRO A 68 -6.57 -12.08 -7.29
C PRO A 68 -7.06 -10.93 -8.21
N ASN A 69 -8.35 -10.61 -8.20
CA ASN A 69 -8.97 -9.50 -8.92
C ASN A 69 -9.11 -8.22 -8.09
N VAL A 70 -8.48 -8.15 -6.91
CA VAL A 70 -8.41 -6.92 -6.11
C VAL A 70 -7.38 -5.97 -6.71
N HIS A 71 -7.82 -4.75 -7.01
CA HIS A 71 -7.03 -3.60 -7.42
C HIS A 71 -6.91 -2.61 -6.26
N ILE A 72 -5.69 -2.31 -5.85
CA ILE A 72 -5.36 -1.43 -4.75
C ILE A 72 -5.04 -0.05 -5.31
N HIS A 73 -5.86 0.93 -4.95
CA HIS A 73 -5.69 2.34 -5.27
C HIS A 73 -5.21 3.06 -4.01
N LEU A 74 -3.89 3.25 -3.93
CA LEU A 74 -3.23 3.83 -2.77
C LEU A 74 -2.93 5.31 -3.00
N ILE A 75 -3.39 6.17 -2.10
CA ILE A 75 -3.10 7.59 -2.10
C ILE A 75 -2.05 7.91 -1.05
N LEU A 76 -0.89 8.37 -1.51
CA LEU A 76 0.17 8.89 -0.67
C LEU A 76 -0.11 10.36 -0.33
N SER A 77 -0.32 10.66 0.95
CA SER A 77 -0.48 12.05 1.44
C SER A 77 0.87 12.79 1.47
N ASP A 78 1.44 13.06 0.30
CA ASP A 78 2.75 13.68 0.11
C ASP A 78 2.88 15.07 0.74
N ASN A 79 1.80 15.88 0.74
CA ASN A 79 1.78 17.16 1.46
C ASN A 79 2.01 17.00 2.97
N ASN A 80 1.52 15.91 3.58
CA ASN A 80 1.75 15.65 5.00
C ASN A 80 3.18 15.22 5.26
N ILE A 81 3.81 14.51 4.33
CA ILE A 81 5.19 14.06 4.49
C ILE A 81 6.10 15.28 4.68
N LEU A 82 5.96 16.29 3.82
CA LEU A 82 6.83 17.48 3.81
C LEU A 82 6.66 18.39 5.03
N THR A 83 5.51 18.31 5.70
CA THR A 83 5.19 19.15 6.87
C THR A 83 5.51 18.49 8.20
N GLN A 84 5.97 17.22 8.19
CA GLN A 84 6.21 16.46 9.41
C GLN A 84 7.52 16.84 10.09
N ASP A 85 7.43 17.23 11.36
CA ASP A 85 8.59 17.62 12.18
C ASP A 85 9.59 16.47 12.37
N TYR A 86 9.14 15.22 12.22
CA TYR A 86 10.02 14.05 12.20
C TYR A 86 11.10 14.15 11.11
N LEU A 87 10.76 14.60 9.90
CA LEU A 87 11.74 14.74 8.81
C LEU A 87 12.78 15.83 9.11
N LYS A 88 12.36 16.91 9.79
CA LYS A 88 13.29 17.95 10.27
C LYS A 88 14.21 17.38 11.35
N SER A 89 13.67 16.60 12.28
CA SER A 89 14.44 15.97 13.37
C SER A 89 15.48 14.97 12.88
N LEU A 90 15.21 14.29 11.76
CA LEU A 90 16.16 13.38 11.10
C LEU A 90 17.20 14.10 10.22
N GLY A 91 17.11 15.43 10.07
CA GLY A 91 18.00 16.20 9.21
C GLY A 91 17.90 15.83 7.71
N ILE A 92 16.77 15.23 7.30
CA ILE A 92 16.52 14.81 5.92
C ILE A 92 16.26 16.03 5.03
N ILE A 93 15.50 17.01 5.55
CA ILE A 93 15.23 18.26 4.85
C ILE A 93 16.43 19.19 5.02
N LYS A 94 17.32 19.21 4.02
CA LYS A 94 18.46 20.13 3.90
C LYS A 94 18.17 21.22 2.86
N SER A 95 19.03 22.24 2.76
CA SER A 95 18.89 23.36 1.83
C SER A 95 18.77 22.95 0.34
N ASN A 96 19.23 21.75 -0.03
CA ASN A 96 19.14 21.19 -1.38
C ASN A 96 18.25 19.93 -1.44
N PHE A 97 17.22 19.86 -0.60
CA PHE A 97 16.32 18.69 -0.56
C PHE A 97 15.43 18.63 -1.81
N ASP A 98 15.69 17.67 -2.68
CA ASP A 98 14.83 17.37 -3.81
C ASP A 98 13.57 16.64 -3.32
N THR A 99 12.51 17.42 -3.16
CA THR A 99 11.19 16.97 -2.72
C THR A 99 10.60 15.93 -3.67
N GLU A 100 10.73 16.15 -4.97
CA GLU A 100 10.14 15.28 -5.98
C GLU A 100 10.84 13.92 -6.02
N MET A 101 12.17 13.91 -5.97
CA MET A 101 12.95 12.69 -5.88
C MET A 101 12.62 11.92 -4.59
N PHE A 102 12.47 12.61 -3.46
CA PHE A 102 12.11 11.97 -2.20
C PHE A 102 10.72 11.33 -2.25
N ILE A 103 9.70 12.06 -2.71
CA ILE A 103 8.33 11.53 -2.82
C ILE A 103 8.28 10.36 -3.82
N ASN A 104 8.99 10.44 -4.95
CA ASN A 104 9.13 9.32 -5.88
C ASN A 104 9.74 8.09 -5.18
N SER A 105 10.81 8.26 -4.41
CA SER A 105 11.42 7.15 -3.68
C SER A 105 10.45 6.49 -2.69
N LYS A 106 9.53 7.26 -2.08
CA LYS A 106 8.51 6.74 -1.18
C LYS A 106 7.41 5.97 -1.91
N VAL A 107 7.03 6.43 -3.11
CA VAL A 107 6.11 5.68 -3.98
C VAL A 107 6.73 4.34 -4.39
N ASP A 108 8.00 4.34 -4.79
CA ASP A 108 8.72 3.11 -5.16
C ASP A 108 8.86 2.17 -3.96
N GLU A 109 9.20 2.69 -2.78
CA GLU A 109 9.28 1.92 -1.53
C GLU A 109 7.94 1.26 -1.19
N LEU A 110 6.82 1.98 -1.31
CA LEU A 110 5.47 1.43 -1.08
C LEU A 110 5.11 0.33 -2.07
N LYS A 111 5.42 0.52 -3.35
CA LYS A 111 5.18 -0.48 -4.39
C LYS A 111 5.98 -1.75 -4.10
N ASN A 112 7.26 -1.60 -3.77
CA ASN A 112 8.15 -2.72 -3.44
C ASN A 112 7.70 -3.46 -2.19
N LEU A 113 7.22 -2.74 -1.17
CA LEU A 113 6.65 -3.33 0.04
C LEU A 113 5.39 -4.16 -0.25
N LEU A 114 4.43 -3.61 -0.99
CA LEU A 114 3.21 -4.34 -1.35
C LEU A 114 3.52 -5.62 -2.13
N VAL A 115 4.43 -5.55 -3.10
CA VAL A 115 4.84 -6.71 -3.91
C VAL A 115 5.65 -7.72 -3.09
N SER A 116 6.51 -7.27 -2.17
CA SER A 116 7.23 -8.15 -1.23
C SER A 116 6.29 -8.91 -0.32
N PHE A 117 5.21 -8.25 0.10
CA PHE A 117 4.15 -8.88 0.89
C PHE A 117 3.19 -9.69 0.01
N GLY A 118 3.45 -9.73 -1.29
CA GLY A 118 2.88 -10.61 -2.32
C GLY A 118 1.56 -10.12 -2.92
N ALA A 119 1.35 -8.80 -2.95
CA ALA A 119 0.37 -8.19 -3.83
C ALA A 119 0.81 -8.35 -5.30
N ASN A 120 -0.15 -8.48 -6.22
CA ASN A 120 0.14 -8.54 -7.65
C ASN A 120 0.57 -7.16 -8.19
N PRO A 121 1.77 -7.01 -8.78
CA PRO A 121 2.24 -5.73 -9.33
C PRO A 121 1.28 -5.06 -10.31
N SER A 122 0.53 -5.83 -11.11
CA SER A 122 -0.39 -5.26 -12.10
C SER A 122 -1.64 -4.62 -11.50
N ASN A 123 -1.91 -4.89 -10.23
CA ASN A 123 -3.11 -4.46 -9.53
C ASN A 123 -2.83 -3.38 -8.48
N ILE A 124 -1.61 -2.84 -8.46
CA ILE A 124 -1.19 -1.81 -7.51
C ILE A 124 -1.09 -0.49 -8.26
N HIS A 125 -1.88 0.48 -7.82
CA HIS A 125 -1.91 1.83 -8.34
C HIS A 125 -1.61 2.78 -7.18
N ILE A 126 -0.52 3.55 -7.29
CA ILE A 126 -0.12 4.52 -6.26
C ILE A 126 -0.18 5.91 -6.86
N TYR A 127 -0.92 6.79 -6.20
CA TYR A 127 -1.11 8.18 -6.59
C TYR A 127 -0.67 9.10 -5.48
N ARG A 128 -0.44 10.35 -5.84
CA ARG A 128 -0.07 11.40 -4.88
C ARG A 128 -1.26 12.30 -4.61
N PHE A 129 -1.34 12.78 -3.37
CA PHE A 129 -2.39 13.71 -2.99
C PHE A 129 -2.26 15.05 -3.72
N SER A 130 -1.04 15.52 -3.96
CA SER A 130 -0.76 16.67 -4.84
C SER A 130 -1.33 16.50 -6.27
N GLU A 131 -1.24 15.29 -6.84
CA GLU A 131 -1.81 14.99 -8.16
C GLU A 131 -3.34 15.07 -8.13
N ILE A 132 -3.98 14.51 -7.09
CA ILE A 132 -5.43 14.59 -6.91
C ILE A 132 -5.89 16.04 -6.84
N TRP A 133 -5.22 16.88 -6.06
CA TRP A 133 -5.52 18.31 -5.98
C TRP A 133 -5.40 19.00 -7.34
N SER A 134 -4.31 18.73 -8.06
CA SER A 134 -4.08 19.27 -9.40
C SER A 134 -5.22 18.88 -10.35
N ARG A 135 -5.70 17.64 -10.30
CA ARG A 135 -6.83 17.17 -11.12
C ARG A 135 -8.16 17.80 -10.71
N LEU A 136 -8.48 17.86 -9.41
CA LEU A 136 -9.68 18.51 -8.90
C LEU A 136 -9.79 19.97 -9.36
N LEU A 137 -8.67 20.70 -9.37
CA LEU A 137 -8.62 22.09 -9.80
C LEU A 137 -8.67 22.25 -11.33
N LYS A 138 -8.12 21.30 -12.09
CA LYS A 138 -8.02 21.39 -13.55
C LYS A 138 -9.23 20.79 -14.28
N GLU A 139 -10.00 19.91 -13.64
CA GLU A 139 -11.17 19.29 -14.25
C GLU A 139 -12.28 20.32 -14.43
N LYS A 140 -12.35 20.93 -15.63
CA LYS A 140 -13.32 21.99 -15.93
C LYS A 140 -14.69 21.45 -16.33
N SER A 141 -14.78 20.18 -16.73
CA SER A 141 -16.03 19.61 -17.26
C SER A 141 -17.11 19.43 -16.18
N LYS A 142 -16.68 19.28 -14.93
CA LYS A 142 -17.51 19.15 -13.73
C LYS A 142 -16.83 19.99 -12.66
N ASN A 143 -17.55 20.86 -11.96
CA ASN A 143 -16.92 21.76 -10.99
C ASN A 143 -16.64 21.01 -9.66
N LEU A 144 -15.84 19.95 -9.75
CA LEU A 144 -15.62 18.97 -8.68
C LEU A 144 -14.99 19.61 -7.44
N PHE A 145 -14.18 20.65 -7.63
CA PHE A 145 -13.58 21.41 -6.54
C PHE A 145 -14.61 22.21 -5.74
N LEU A 146 -15.54 22.93 -6.41
CA LEU A 146 -16.59 23.65 -5.68
C LEU A 146 -17.60 22.70 -5.05
N GLU A 147 -17.91 21.56 -5.70
CA GLU A 147 -18.75 20.50 -5.12
C GLU A 147 -18.14 19.96 -3.82
N TYR A 148 -16.84 19.65 -3.82
CA TYR A 148 -16.11 19.27 -2.63
C TYR A 148 -16.20 20.33 -1.52
N TYR A 149 -15.86 21.60 -1.83
CA TYR A 149 -15.91 22.68 -0.82
C TYR A 149 -17.32 22.90 -0.26
N SER A 150 -18.34 22.83 -1.12
CA SER A 150 -19.74 22.92 -0.71
C SER A 150 -20.11 21.80 0.25
N SER A 151 -19.72 20.55 -0.05
CA SER A 151 -20.00 19.41 0.84
C SER A 151 -19.33 19.53 2.21
N ILE A 152 -18.07 19.97 2.27
CA ILE A 152 -17.36 20.12 3.54
C ILE A 152 -18.02 21.15 4.46
N SER A 153 -18.54 22.24 3.89
CA SER A 153 -19.16 23.31 4.68
C SER A 153 -20.38 22.85 5.50
N LYS A 154 -20.92 21.67 5.19
CA LYS A 154 -22.12 21.10 5.81
C LYS A 154 -21.85 19.98 6.82
N ILE A 155 -20.59 19.54 6.96
CA ILE A 155 -20.22 18.46 7.89
C ILE A 155 -20.47 18.92 9.34
N LYS A 156 -21.25 18.15 10.09
CA LYS A 156 -21.52 18.43 11.51
C LYS A 156 -20.45 17.75 12.37
N LEU A 157 -19.57 18.56 12.96
CA LEU A 157 -18.49 18.05 13.84
C LEU A 157 -18.96 17.64 15.24
N ASN A 158 -20.21 17.93 15.60
CA ASN A 158 -20.73 17.74 16.96
C ASN A 158 -20.72 16.27 17.42
N ASN A 159 -20.80 15.33 16.49
CA ASN A 159 -20.81 13.89 16.75
C ASN A 159 -19.42 13.24 16.62
N ILE A 160 -18.38 14.03 16.32
CA ILE A 160 -17.04 13.53 16.05
C ILE A 160 -16.14 13.83 17.23
N ASN A 161 -15.52 12.80 17.79
CA ASN A 161 -14.52 12.99 18.84
C ASN A 161 -13.23 13.62 18.24
N LEU A 162 -13.12 14.94 18.30
CA LEU A 162 -11.99 15.70 17.76
C LEU A 162 -10.66 15.38 18.47
N GLU A 163 -10.69 14.97 19.74
CA GLU A 163 -9.48 14.59 20.49
C GLU A 163 -8.80 13.37 19.85
N LYS A 164 -9.59 12.39 19.40
CA LYS A 164 -9.08 11.22 18.66
C LYS A 164 -8.42 11.59 17.33
N LEU A 165 -8.83 12.71 16.70
CA LEU A 165 -8.27 13.15 15.43
C LEU A 165 -6.93 13.89 15.59
N ARG A 166 -6.60 14.38 16.80
CA ARG A 166 -5.40 15.16 17.17
C ARG A 166 -5.25 16.53 16.50
N THR A 167 -5.70 16.71 15.25
CA THR A 167 -5.63 18.01 14.54
C THR A 167 -6.85 18.25 13.64
N VAL A 168 -7.33 19.49 13.59
CA VAL A 168 -8.44 19.89 12.69
C VAL A 168 -8.07 19.72 11.22
N ALA A 169 -6.79 19.90 10.85
CA ALA A 169 -6.31 19.68 9.49
C ALA A 169 -6.64 18.26 8.96
N ARG A 170 -6.71 17.26 9.85
CA ARG A 170 -7.09 15.89 9.48
C ARG A 170 -8.56 15.75 9.12
N VAL A 171 -9.44 16.59 9.65
CA VAL A 171 -10.85 16.62 9.22
C VAL A 171 -10.92 16.93 7.72
N PHE A 172 -10.26 17.99 7.28
CA PHE A 172 -10.21 18.36 5.86
C PHE A 172 -9.60 17.25 5.00
N GLN A 173 -8.50 16.64 5.45
CA GLN A 173 -7.88 15.55 4.72
C GLN A 173 -8.82 14.34 4.58
N PHE A 174 -9.44 13.89 5.68
CA PHE A 174 -10.30 12.71 5.67
C PHE A 174 -11.59 12.95 4.88
N SER A 175 -12.13 14.17 4.91
CA SER A 175 -13.21 14.59 4.02
C SER A 175 -12.80 14.52 2.55
N LEU A 176 -11.58 14.96 2.22
CA LEU A 176 -11.08 14.84 0.85
C LEU A 176 -10.88 13.39 0.44
N ASP A 177 -10.25 12.57 1.29
CA ASP A 177 -10.04 11.15 1.02
C ASP A 177 -11.37 10.45 0.70
N MET A 178 -12.42 10.74 1.48
CA MET A 178 -13.76 10.20 1.25
C MET A 178 -14.37 10.72 -0.04
N TYR A 179 -14.38 12.03 -0.26
CA TYR A 179 -14.91 12.61 -1.49
C TYR A 179 -14.22 12.02 -2.73
N VAL A 180 -12.89 12.04 -2.75
CA VAL A 180 -12.07 11.50 -3.85
C VAL A 180 -12.34 10.02 -4.09
N SER A 181 -12.50 9.22 -3.04
CA SER A 181 -12.82 7.80 -3.19
C SER A 181 -14.16 7.57 -3.90
N THR A 182 -15.13 8.46 -3.73
CA THR A 182 -16.45 8.34 -4.36
C THR A 182 -16.42 8.71 -5.85
N ILE A 183 -15.63 9.72 -6.21
CA ILE A 183 -15.50 10.24 -7.58
C ILE A 183 -14.24 9.76 -8.29
N PHE A 184 -13.54 8.75 -7.76
CA PHE A 184 -12.21 8.36 -8.23
C PHE A 184 -12.17 8.05 -9.74
N HIS A 185 -13.16 7.32 -10.23
CA HIS A 185 -13.36 6.99 -11.64
C HIS A 185 -13.55 8.21 -12.56
N LEU A 186 -13.97 9.36 -12.02
CA LEU A 186 -14.05 10.61 -12.78
C LEU A 186 -12.68 11.29 -12.88
N LEU A 187 -11.85 11.19 -11.83
CA LEU A 187 -10.51 11.76 -11.81
C LEU A 187 -9.49 10.90 -12.58
N PHE A 188 -9.68 9.58 -12.57
CA PHE A 188 -8.79 8.58 -13.17
C PHE A 188 -9.54 7.57 -14.06
N PRO A 189 -10.23 8.02 -15.13
CA PRO A 189 -11.12 7.16 -15.93
C PRO A 189 -10.38 6.07 -16.71
N TYR A 190 -9.07 6.19 -16.90
CA TYR A 190 -8.24 5.17 -17.56
C TYR A 190 -7.81 4.04 -16.62
N ASP A 191 -7.82 4.28 -15.31
CA ASP A 191 -7.43 3.30 -14.30
C ASP A 191 -8.65 2.62 -13.69
N VAL A 192 -9.76 3.35 -13.57
CA VAL A 192 -10.99 2.89 -12.95
C VAL A 192 -12.20 3.44 -13.70
N ASP A 193 -13.08 2.54 -14.17
CA ASP A 193 -14.28 2.86 -14.96
C ASP A 193 -15.58 2.96 -14.12
N ALA A 194 -15.52 2.59 -12.84
CA ALA A 194 -16.66 2.56 -11.92
C ALA A 194 -16.30 3.06 -10.51
N PRO A 195 -17.27 3.46 -9.68
CA PRO A 195 -16.99 3.86 -8.30
C PRO A 195 -16.19 2.80 -7.52
N ILE A 196 -15.32 3.26 -6.62
CA ILE A 196 -14.57 2.39 -5.71
C ILE A 196 -15.55 1.48 -4.94
N ASP A 197 -15.20 0.20 -4.82
CA ASP A 197 -16.03 -0.77 -4.13
C ASP A 197 -15.82 -0.67 -2.61
N PHE A 198 -14.56 -0.60 -2.17
CA PHE A 198 -14.20 -0.60 -0.75
C PHE A 198 -13.24 0.52 -0.39
N PHE A 199 -13.46 1.13 0.77
CA PHE A 199 -12.53 2.07 1.41
C PHE A 199 -11.90 1.37 2.61
N TYR A 200 -10.59 1.18 2.55
CA TYR A 200 -9.81 0.63 3.65
C TYR A 200 -9.25 1.74 4.53
N GLY A 201 -9.70 1.77 5.79
CA GLY A 201 -9.36 2.80 6.75
C GLY A 201 -9.11 2.26 8.15
N ARG A 202 -8.70 3.14 9.07
CA ARG A 202 -8.57 2.79 10.49
C ARG A 202 -9.91 2.96 11.20
N TYR A 203 -10.23 2.05 12.12
CA TYR A 203 -11.50 2.07 12.83
C TYR A 203 -11.71 3.33 13.67
N GLU A 204 -10.66 3.93 14.23
CA GLU A 204 -10.81 5.14 15.06
C GLU A 204 -11.36 6.36 14.30
N LYS A 205 -11.38 6.31 12.97
CA LYS A 205 -11.89 7.37 12.08
C LYS A 205 -13.28 7.07 11.53
N LYS A 206 -13.87 5.93 11.91
CA LYS A 206 -15.15 5.42 11.40
C LYS A 206 -16.27 6.46 11.46
N GLU A 207 -16.48 7.08 12.62
CA GLU A 207 -17.56 8.06 12.83
C GLU A 207 -17.47 9.22 11.83
N LEU A 208 -16.26 9.76 11.66
CA LEU A 208 -16.01 10.84 10.70
C LEU A 208 -16.24 10.37 9.26
N TYR A 209 -15.74 9.19 8.87
CA TYR A 209 -15.94 8.67 7.51
C TYR A 209 -17.42 8.43 7.20
N ASN A 210 -18.19 7.91 8.16
CA ASN A 210 -19.64 7.73 8.04
C ASN A 210 -20.35 9.07 7.88
N GLU A 211 -20.09 10.04 8.77
CA GLU A 211 -20.68 11.37 8.72
C GLU A 211 -20.40 12.06 7.38
N ILE A 212 -19.17 12.00 6.87
CA ILE A 212 -18.84 12.57 5.56
C ILE A 212 -19.62 11.88 4.44
N ARG A 213 -19.62 10.55 4.41
CA ARG A 213 -20.28 9.79 3.33
C ARG A 213 -21.80 10.00 3.34
N ASP A 214 -22.41 10.04 4.50
CA ASP A 214 -23.85 10.28 4.65
C ASP A 214 -24.22 11.69 4.21
N ASN A 215 -23.45 12.71 4.60
CA ASN A 215 -23.63 14.08 4.10
C ASN A 215 -23.48 14.16 2.57
N LEU A 216 -22.48 13.47 1.99
CA LEU A 216 -22.32 13.43 0.52
C LEU A 216 -23.51 12.77 -0.19
N TYR A 217 -24.13 11.76 0.43
CA TYR A 217 -25.29 11.06 -0.10
C TYR A 217 -26.56 11.91 0.00
N ASP A 218 -26.84 12.47 1.17
CA ASP A 218 -28.06 13.25 1.44
C ASP A 218 -28.12 14.52 0.58
N GLU A 219 -26.96 15.10 0.28
CA GLU A 219 -26.82 16.26 -0.62
C GLU A 219 -26.85 15.89 -2.11
N GLY A 220 -26.93 14.60 -2.44
CA GLY A 220 -27.03 14.12 -3.82
C GLY A 220 -25.72 14.15 -4.61
N PHE A 221 -24.57 14.41 -3.97
CA PHE A 221 -23.26 14.32 -4.62
C PHE A 221 -22.94 12.88 -5.04
N ILE A 222 -23.40 11.91 -4.25
CA ILE A 222 -23.30 10.48 -4.58
C ILE A 222 -24.68 9.84 -4.61
N LYS A 223 -24.95 9.05 -5.66
CA LYS A 223 -26.24 8.37 -5.83
C LYS A 223 -26.37 7.06 -5.05
N ILE A 224 -25.23 6.52 -4.64
CA ILE A 224 -25.11 5.23 -3.94
C ILE A 224 -24.10 5.46 -2.82
N LYS A 225 -24.38 4.93 -1.62
CA LYS A 225 -23.45 4.93 -0.48
C LYS A 225 -22.26 4.00 -0.72
N LYS A 226 -21.43 4.34 -1.71
CA LYS A 226 -20.12 3.75 -1.99
C LYS A 226 -19.04 4.81 -1.78
N PRO A 227 -17.82 4.43 -1.38
CA PRO A 227 -17.39 3.05 -1.12
C PRO A 227 -17.94 2.46 0.19
N LEU A 228 -17.93 1.12 0.29
CA LEU A 228 -18.24 0.38 1.52
C LEU A 228 -16.99 0.31 2.41
N PHE A 229 -17.16 0.32 3.72
CA PHE A 229 -16.03 0.43 4.63
C PHE A 229 -15.45 -0.93 5.03
N LEU A 230 -14.12 -1.03 4.94
CA LEU A 230 -13.33 -2.09 5.54
C LEU A 230 -12.42 -1.43 6.58
N PHE A 231 -12.70 -1.65 7.86
CA PHE A 231 -11.87 -1.07 8.92
C PHE A 231 -10.84 -2.06 9.43
N MET A 232 -9.62 -1.57 9.65
CA MET A 232 -8.60 -2.30 10.38
C MET A 232 -9.02 -2.43 11.85
N HIS A 233 -8.69 -3.57 12.48
CA HIS A 233 -8.87 -3.73 13.93
C HIS A 233 -8.14 -2.61 14.70
N GLU A 234 -8.72 -2.21 15.84
CA GLU A 234 -8.10 -1.22 16.70
C GLU A 234 -6.71 -1.71 17.14
N HIS A 235 -5.74 -0.80 17.08
CA HIS A 235 -4.38 -1.05 17.49
C HIS A 235 -3.91 0.18 18.27
N PRO A 236 -3.37 -0.01 19.49
CA PRO A 236 -2.96 1.10 20.34
C PRO A 236 -1.86 1.93 19.69
N ASP A 237 -1.85 3.20 20.07
CA ASP A 237 -1.03 4.20 19.43
C ASP A 237 0.37 4.26 20.08
N LEU A 238 1.31 3.42 19.62
CA LEU A 238 2.71 3.40 20.08
C LEU A 238 3.52 4.60 19.55
N ILE A 239 3.37 5.77 20.19
CA ILE A 239 4.09 7.00 19.82
C ILE A 239 4.63 7.67 21.07
N PHE A 240 5.95 7.89 21.13
CA PHE A 240 6.59 8.69 22.17
C PHE A 240 7.58 9.67 21.54
N LYS A 241 7.52 10.95 21.95
CA LYS A 241 8.36 12.04 21.39
C LYS A 241 8.44 12.04 19.85
N ALA A 242 7.28 11.91 19.20
CA ALA A 242 7.14 11.83 17.74
C ALA A 242 7.88 10.65 17.06
N ARG A 243 8.36 9.65 17.81
CA ARG A 243 8.92 8.39 17.29
C ARG A 243 7.90 7.27 17.41
N MET A 244 7.96 6.34 16.46
CA MET A 244 7.20 5.10 16.42
C MET A 244 8.17 3.92 16.23
N PRO A 245 7.83 2.69 16.65
CA PRO A 245 8.61 1.51 16.31
C PRO A 245 8.80 1.35 14.79
N GLU A 246 10.04 1.32 14.35
CA GLU A 246 10.47 1.15 12.96
C GLU A 246 11.35 -0.08 12.79
N TRP A 247 11.32 -0.71 11.61
CA TRP A 247 12.06 -1.96 11.37
C TRP A 247 13.60 -1.85 11.37
N ASN A 248 14.12 -0.63 11.52
CA ASN A 248 15.54 -0.31 11.58
C ASN A 248 15.97 -0.01 13.02
N MET A 249 15.00 0.11 13.95
CA MET A 249 15.28 0.30 15.36
C MET A 249 15.74 -1.01 16.00
N SER A 250 16.63 -0.90 17.00
CA SER A 250 16.97 -2.01 17.87
C SER A 250 15.80 -2.39 18.78
N ARG A 251 15.88 -3.56 19.43
CA ARG A 251 14.86 -3.98 20.41
C ARG A 251 14.80 -3.00 21.59
N GLU A 252 15.93 -2.47 22.01
CA GLU A 252 16.07 -1.49 23.10
C GLU A 252 15.42 -0.15 22.74
N GLU A 253 15.57 0.32 21.50
CA GLU A 253 14.91 1.54 21.03
C GLU A 253 13.38 1.40 21.00
N ILE A 254 12.88 0.23 20.58
CA ILE A 254 11.44 -0.06 20.61
C ILE A 254 10.93 -0.18 22.06
N TYR A 255 11.70 -0.83 22.94
CA TYR A 255 11.37 -0.92 24.37
C TYR A 255 11.23 0.47 24.98
N TYR A 256 12.17 1.38 24.70
CA TYR A 256 12.11 2.76 25.19
C TYR A 256 10.82 3.48 24.76
N ILE A 257 10.33 3.24 23.53
CA ILE A 257 9.05 3.81 23.10
C ILE A 257 7.90 3.19 23.91
N ILE A 258 7.83 1.86 24.00
CA ILE A 258 6.74 1.14 24.68
C ILE A 258 6.70 1.44 26.18
N GLU A 259 7.84 1.56 26.83
CA GLU A 259 7.96 1.89 28.26
C GLU A 259 7.38 3.26 28.60
N ASN A 260 7.45 4.20 27.65
CA ASN A 260 7.03 5.59 27.84
C ASN A 260 5.67 5.91 27.21
N VAL A 261 4.98 4.93 26.63
CA VAL A 261 3.57 5.04 26.22
C VAL A 261 2.71 4.49 27.34
N ASP A 262 1.64 5.21 27.68
CA ASP A 262 0.64 4.73 28.64
C ASP A 262 -0.21 3.64 27.98
N LEU A 263 0.05 2.38 28.35
CA LEU A 263 -0.63 1.20 27.82
C LEU A 263 -1.35 0.48 28.96
N SER A 264 -2.63 0.20 28.74
CA SER A 264 -3.39 -0.68 29.62
C SER A 264 -3.01 -2.15 29.40
N GLU A 265 -3.43 -3.04 30.30
CA GLU A 265 -3.28 -4.48 30.10
C GLU A 265 -3.98 -4.96 28.82
N GLU A 266 -5.13 -4.39 28.50
CA GLU A 266 -5.89 -4.70 27.30
C GLU A 266 -5.13 -4.28 26.03
N ASP A 267 -4.43 -3.15 26.05
CA ASP A 267 -3.60 -2.71 24.92
C ASP A 267 -2.48 -3.70 24.61
N HIS A 268 -1.81 -4.22 25.65
CA HIS A 268 -0.78 -5.25 25.48
C HIS A 268 -1.35 -6.52 24.82
N ILE A 269 -2.52 -6.98 25.28
CA ILE A 269 -3.22 -8.13 24.70
C ILE A 269 -3.59 -7.86 23.23
N ASN A 270 -4.18 -6.70 22.96
CA ASN A 270 -4.61 -6.30 21.62
C ASN A 270 -3.43 -6.27 20.63
N ILE A 271 -2.25 -5.79 21.03
CA ILE A 271 -1.05 -5.80 20.18
C ILE A 271 -0.66 -7.24 19.81
N ILE A 272 -0.62 -8.15 20.78
CA ILE A 272 -0.23 -9.55 20.54
C ILE A 272 -1.26 -10.24 19.63
N ASP A 273 -2.54 -10.08 19.95
CA ASP A 273 -3.62 -10.67 19.16
C ASP A 273 -3.67 -10.13 17.74
N PHE A 274 -3.31 -8.86 17.56
CA PHE A 274 -3.25 -8.24 16.24
C PHE A 274 -2.17 -8.90 15.36
N TYR A 275 -1.01 -9.25 15.91
CA TYR A 275 0.12 -9.80 15.14
C TYR A 275 0.18 -11.34 15.08
N LYS A 276 -0.66 -12.05 15.83
CA LYS A 276 -0.57 -13.53 15.97
C LYS A 276 -0.69 -14.31 14.66
N ASP A 277 -1.43 -13.80 13.69
CA ASP A 277 -1.62 -14.47 12.39
C ASP A 277 -0.44 -14.23 11.45
N ASP A 278 0.33 -13.16 11.66
CA ASP A 278 1.54 -12.84 10.90
C ASP A 278 2.81 -13.43 11.55
N LEU A 279 2.80 -13.62 12.86
CA LEU A 279 3.89 -14.17 13.64
C LEU A 279 3.51 -15.52 14.22
N LYS A 280 4.08 -16.60 13.68
CA LYS A 280 3.88 -17.95 14.25
C LYS A 280 4.52 -18.09 15.63
N SER A 281 5.70 -17.50 15.81
CA SER A 281 6.44 -17.49 17.07
C SER A 281 7.22 -16.20 17.25
N CYS A 282 7.59 -15.92 18.48
CA CYS A 282 8.36 -14.74 18.88
C CYS A 282 9.38 -15.11 19.96
N SER A 283 10.58 -14.54 19.89
CA SER A 283 11.63 -14.70 20.90
C SER A 283 11.52 -13.59 21.95
N VAL A 284 11.40 -13.98 23.21
CA VAL A 284 11.31 -13.09 24.37
C VAL A 284 12.53 -13.29 25.26
N MET A 285 13.13 -12.20 25.73
CA MET A 285 14.22 -12.24 26.70
C MET A 285 13.68 -12.47 28.11
N GLU A 286 14.10 -13.55 28.75
CA GLU A 286 13.73 -13.92 30.12
C GLU A 286 14.95 -14.35 30.92
N GLY A 287 15.25 -13.66 32.02
CA GLY A 287 16.38 -14.01 32.88
C GLY A 287 17.72 -14.02 32.13
N GLY A 288 17.87 -13.18 31.09
CA GLY A 288 19.07 -13.11 30.25
C GLY A 288 19.15 -14.13 29.10
N ALA A 289 18.14 -15.00 28.93
CA ALA A 289 18.09 -15.96 27.83
C ALA A 289 16.92 -15.67 26.87
N GLU A 290 17.12 -15.90 25.57
CA GLU A 290 16.01 -15.87 24.60
C GLU A 290 15.20 -17.17 24.68
N LYS A 291 13.89 -17.05 24.88
CA LYS A 291 12.93 -18.16 24.78
C LYS A 291 11.94 -17.89 23.67
N SER A 292 11.66 -18.90 22.85
CA SER A 292 10.68 -18.82 21.77
C SER A 292 9.31 -19.29 22.23
N TYR A 293 8.28 -18.50 21.96
CA TYR A 293 6.88 -18.81 22.27
C TYR A 293 6.04 -18.76 21.01
N LYS A 294 4.97 -19.55 20.95
CA LYS A 294 3.92 -19.29 19.96
C LYS A 294 3.18 -18.02 20.36
N THR A 295 2.82 -17.19 19.40
CA THR A 295 2.22 -15.87 19.70
C THR A 295 0.91 -15.99 20.49
N GLY A 296 0.09 -17.01 20.23
CA GLY A 296 -1.13 -17.27 21.00
C GLY A 296 -0.91 -17.72 22.46
N GLU A 297 0.30 -18.19 22.82
CA GLU A 297 0.67 -18.52 24.20
C GLU A 297 1.05 -17.26 24.99
N LEU A 298 1.57 -16.23 24.31
CA LEU A 298 1.98 -14.96 24.93
C LEU A 298 0.80 -14.19 25.51
N THR A 299 -0.37 -14.22 24.88
CA THR A 299 -1.60 -13.57 25.40
C THR A 299 -2.00 -14.12 26.77
N LYS A 300 -1.85 -15.44 26.97
CA LYS A 300 -2.12 -16.05 28.29
C LYS A 300 -1.07 -15.64 29.30
N LYS A 301 0.19 -15.66 28.90
CA LYS A 301 1.33 -15.30 29.74
C LYS A 301 1.23 -13.86 30.27
N LEU A 302 0.73 -12.91 29.46
CA LEU A 302 0.57 -11.51 29.87
C LEU A 302 -0.20 -11.33 31.19
N LYS A 303 -1.15 -12.23 31.50
CA LYS A 303 -1.98 -12.13 32.71
C LYS A 303 -1.23 -12.44 34.00
N ASP A 304 -0.14 -13.20 33.91
CA ASP A 304 0.58 -13.74 35.06
C ASP A 304 1.93 -13.05 35.31
N VAL A 305 2.24 -11.98 34.56
CA VAL A 305 3.53 -11.28 34.60
C VAL A 305 3.39 -9.83 35.07
N ASN A 306 4.51 -9.27 35.55
CA ASN A 306 4.55 -7.86 35.98
C ASN A 306 4.56 -6.90 34.77
N ASP A 307 4.37 -5.60 35.02
CA ASP A 307 4.29 -4.56 33.97
C ASP A 307 5.55 -4.49 33.09
N MET A 308 6.73 -4.61 33.69
CA MET A 308 8.01 -4.61 32.97
C MET A 308 8.09 -5.79 31.99
N GLU A 309 7.66 -6.98 32.42
CA GLU A 309 7.60 -8.17 31.58
C GLU A 309 6.54 -8.04 30.48
N LYS A 310 5.37 -7.44 30.75
CA LYS A 310 4.36 -7.12 29.72
C LYS A 310 4.94 -6.24 28.61
N LYS A 311 5.66 -5.18 28.99
CA LYS A 311 6.37 -4.27 28.07
C LYS A 311 7.45 -4.98 27.27
N ASN A 312 8.23 -5.85 27.90
CA ASN A 312 9.24 -6.68 27.22
C ASN A 312 8.62 -7.63 26.18
N ILE A 313 7.55 -8.35 26.54
CA ILE A 313 6.84 -9.24 25.61
C ILE A 313 6.30 -8.44 24.42
N THR A 314 5.66 -7.29 24.69
CA THR A 314 5.10 -6.42 23.65
C THR A 314 6.18 -5.90 22.71
N THR A 315 7.33 -5.48 23.26
CA THR A 315 8.51 -5.08 22.50
C THR A 315 8.98 -6.19 21.59
N SER A 316 9.15 -7.40 22.12
CA SER A 316 9.57 -8.57 21.36
C SER A 316 8.63 -8.87 20.20
N VAL A 317 7.31 -8.80 20.42
CA VAL A 317 6.31 -9.05 19.36
C VAL A 317 6.39 -7.99 18.27
N VAL A 318 6.38 -6.70 18.61
CA VAL A 318 6.48 -5.61 17.63
C VAL A 318 7.79 -5.68 16.85
N TYR A 319 8.91 -5.91 17.54
CA TYR A 319 10.22 -6.07 16.92
C TYR A 319 10.23 -7.27 15.96
N SER A 320 9.78 -8.44 16.40
CA SER A 320 9.70 -9.65 15.58
C SER A 320 8.84 -9.44 14.34
N PHE A 321 7.68 -8.78 14.46
CA PHE A 321 6.81 -8.46 13.32
C PHE A 321 7.56 -7.61 12.29
N LEU A 322 8.21 -6.53 12.74
CA LEU A 322 8.94 -5.64 11.87
C LEU A 322 10.12 -6.33 11.17
N GLN A 323 10.87 -7.19 11.88
CA GLN A 323 11.97 -7.95 11.29
C GLN A 323 11.47 -9.01 10.30
N GLU A 324 10.37 -9.69 10.59
CA GLU A 324 9.74 -10.65 9.67
C GLU A 324 9.24 -9.95 8.40
N MET A 325 8.67 -8.76 8.51
CA MET A 325 8.26 -7.99 7.33
C MET A 325 9.47 -7.48 6.55
N LYS A 326 10.53 -7.01 7.23
CA LYS A 326 11.77 -6.58 6.60
C LYS A 326 12.50 -7.72 5.88
N SER A 327 12.44 -8.95 6.38
CA SER A 327 13.07 -10.11 5.75
C SER A 327 12.43 -10.44 4.39
N LYS A 328 11.11 -10.21 4.23
CA LYS A 328 10.38 -10.43 2.98
C LYS A 328 10.87 -9.56 1.82
N LEU A 329 11.45 -8.39 2.09
CA LEU A 329 12.05 -7.52 1.06
C LEU A 329 13.35 -8.10 0.48
N LYS A 330 14.16 -8.76 1.30
CA LYS A 330 15.49 -9.24 0.90
C LYS A 330 15.45 -10.44 -0.05
N ASN A 331 14.28 -11.08 -0.17
CA ASN A 331 14.10 -12.34 -0.89
C ASN A 331 13.47 -12.19 -2.28
N GLN A 332 13.38 -10.97 -2.84
CA GLN A 332 12.84 -10.76 -4.18
C GLN A 332 13.86 -10.11 -5.13
N ASN A 333 14.26 -10.86 -6.16
CA ASN A 333 14.82 -10.31 -7.39
C ASN A 333 13.68 -9.62 -8.15
N PHE A 334 13.52 -8.31 -7.95
CA PHE A 334 12.43 -7.56 -8.58
C PHE A 334 12.59 -7.47 -10.11
N VAL A 335 11.50 -7.78 -10.80
CA VAL A 335 11.28 -7.54 -12.23
C VAL A 335 10.30 -6.37 -12.32
N ASP A 336 10.80 -5.15 -12.47
CA ASP A 336 9.99 -3.93 -12.43
C ASP A 336 9.15 -3.74 -13.71
N CYS A 337 7.82 -3.83 -13.59
CA CYS A 337 6.88 -3.79 -14.71
C CYS A 337 6.73 -2.43 -15.41
N ASN A 338 7.29 -1.34 -14.86
CA ASN A 338 7.19 0.00 -15.46
C ASN A 338 8.58 0.64 -15.52
N MET A 339 9.05 0.96 -16.73
CA MET A 339 10.33 1.67 -16.89
C MET A 339 10.06 3.18 -16.99
N HIS A 340 10.67 3.93 -16.08
CA HIS A 340 10.67 5.39 -16.08
C HIS A 340 11.87 5.91 -16.86
N ILE A 341 11.61 6.59 -17.98
CA ILE A 341 12.65 7.18 -18.81
C ILE A 341 12.79 8.66 -18.43
N LYS A 342 13.92 9.00 -17.80
CA LYS A 342 14.22 10.35 -17.28
C LYS A 342 15.19 11.13 -18.17
N ASP A 343 15.87 10.47 -19.10
CA ASP A 343 16.89 11.07 -19.95
C ASP A 343 16.67 10.74 -21.44
N LYS A 344 17.07 11.70 -22.29
CA LYS A 344 16.90 11.66 -23.75
C LYS A 344 17.71 10.53 -24.41
N ASP A 345 18.87 10.18 -23.87
CA ASP A 345 19.73 9.16 -24.44
C ASP A 345 19.13 7.76 -24.27
N THR A 346 18.59 7.47 -23.09
CA THR A 346 17.85 6.24 -22.80
C THR A 346 16.59 6.15 -23.66
N LEU A 347 15.83 7.25 -23.81
CA LEU A 347 14.67 7.30 -24.70
C LEU A 347 15.06 6.97 -26.15
N MET A 348 16.14 7.57 -26.65
CA MET A 348 16.61 7.36 -28.02
C MET A 348 17.11 5.92 -28.24
N LYS A 349 17.80 5.33 -27.26
CA LYS A 349 18.22 3.92 -27.30
C LYS A 349 17.03 2.97 -27.37
N ILE A 350 16.04 3.17 -26.49
CA ILE A 350 14.81 2.36 -26.48
C ILE A 350 14.05 2.51 -27.79
N THR A 351 13.86 3.74 -28.27
CA THR A 351 13.16 4.02 -29.53
C THR A 351 13.85 3.38 -30.73
N ARG A 352 15.19 3.38 -30.78
CA ARG A 352 15.97 2.71 -31.83
C ARG A 352 15.78 1.19 -31.80
N LEU A 353 15.77 0.58 -30.62
CA LEU A 353 15.57 -0.86 -30.47
C LEU A 353 14.14 -1.26 -30.89
N LEU A 354 13.13 -0.55 -30.41
CA LEU A 354 11.71 -0.87 -30.66
C LEU A 354 11.25 -0.62 -32.11
N ARG A 355 12.05 0.05 -32.94
CA ARG A 355 11.77 0.23 -34.38
C ARG A 355 11.94 -1.06 -35.20
N THR A 356 12.62 -2.07 -34.65
CA THR A 356 12.96 -3.29 -35.38
C THR A 356 11.91 -4.37 -35.08
N LYS A 357 11.25 -4.90 -36.12
CA LYS A 357 10.23 -5.95 -35.98
C LYS A 357 10.70 -7.16 -35.17
N HIS A 358 11.91 -7.66 -35.47
CA HIS A 358 12.50 -8.78 -34.72
C HIS A 358 12.63 -8.51 -33.22
N ILE A 359 12.88 -7.26 -32.80
CA ILE A 359 12.95 -6.92 -31.38
C ILE A 359 11.57 -6.96 -30.72
N LEU A 360 10.53 -6.55 -31.42
CA LEU A 360 9.15 -6.66 -30.93
C LEU A 360 8.74 -8.13 -30.80
N ASP A 361 9.03 -8.95 -31.82
CA ASP A 361 8.74 -10.39 -31.80
C ASP A 361 9.49 -11.09 -30.65
N ILE A 362 10.76 -10.71 -30.39
CA ILE A 362 11.52 -11.21 -29.22
C ILE A 362 10.85 -10.80 -27.91
N LEU A 363 10.38 -9.55 -27.79
CA LEU A 363 9.73 -9.05 -26.58
C LEU A 363 8.40 -9.77 -26.30
N ASP A 364 7.66 -10.15 -27.33
CA ASP A 364 6.40 -10.89 -27.20
C ASP A 364 6.64 -12.34 -26.74
N LEU A 365 7.73 -12.98 -27.21
CA LEU A 365 8.14 -14.32 -26.79
C LEU A 365 8.93 -14.34 -25.46
N SER A 366 9.22 -13.18 -24.88
CA SER A 366 9.93 -13.03 -23.61
C SER A 366 8.96 -13.05 -22.42
N ASP A 367 8.11 -14.06 -22.29
CA ASP A 367 7.12 -14.16 -21.20
C ASP A 367 7.61 -15.00 -19.99
N GLY A 368 8.87 -15.41 -20.00
CA GLY A 368 9.47 -16.28 -19.00
C GLY A 368 9.27 -17.77 -19.27
N THR A 369 8.64 -18.17 -20.38
CA THR A 369 8.47 -19.59 -20.74
C THR A 369 9.60 -20.13 -21.59
N ASN A 370 10.12 -19.32 -22.53
CA ASN A 370 11.09 -19.71 -23.54
C ASN A 370 12.54 -19.28 -23.20
N ASN A 371 13.51 -20.12 -23.57
CA ASN A 371 14.94 -19.78 -23.57
C ASN A 371 15.40 -19.26 -24.95
N LEU A 372 16.65 -18.79 -25.06
CA LEU A 372 17.17 -18.21 -26.30
C LEU A 372 17.17 -19.20 -27.48
N SER A 373 17.39 -20.49 -27.25
CA SER A 373 17.39 -21.49 -28.32
C SER A 373 15.98 -21.71 -28.87
N GLU A 374 14.97 -21.73 -28.00
CA GLU A 374 13.56 -21.86 -28.35
C GLU A 374 13.08 -20.65 -29.14
N ILE A 375 13.36 -19.44 -28.67
CA ILE A 375 13.02 -18.18 -29.36
C ILE A 375 13.75 -18.10 -30.73
N SER A 376 15.00 -18.54 -30.80
CA SER A 376 15.76 -18.57 -32.06
C SER A 376 15.13 -19.50 -33.09
N SER A 377 14.67 -20.67 -32.64
CA SER A 377 13.98 -21.65 -33.49
C SER A 377 12.62 -21.12 -33.96
N GLU A 378 11.87 -20.46 -33.09
CA GLU A 378 10.54 -19.94 -33.40
C GLU A 378 10.58 -18.75 -34.36
N LEU A 379 11.54 -17.85 -34.19
CA LEU A 379 11.70 -16.67 -35.04
C LEU A 379 12.55 -16.93 -36.30
N GLY A 380 13.19 -18.09 -36.41
CA GLY A 380 14.12 -18.40 -37.52
C GLY A 380 15.37 -17.50 -37.55
N ILE A 381 15.77 -16.94 -36.41
CA ILE A 381 16.91 -16.01 -36.29
C ILE A 381 18.09 -16.77 -35.71
N PRO A 382 19.33 -16.66 -36.25
CA PRO A 382 20.51 -17.27 -35.64
C PRO A 382 20.71 -16.85 -34.17
N ILE A 383 21.04 -17.82 -33.30
CA ILE A 383 21.26 -17.58 -31.84
C ILE A 383 22.25 -16.44 -31.58
N SER A 384 23.28 -16.28 -32.41
CA SER A 384 24.26 -15.20 -32.30
C SER A 384 23.62 -13.81 -32.49
N ASN A 385 22.72 -13.67 -33.45
CA ASN A 385 21.99 -12.44 -33.73
C ASN A 385 20.94 -12.18 -32.64
N LEU A 386 20.21 -13.22 -32.22
CA LEU A 386 19.27 -13.13 -31.11
C LEU A 386 19.96 -12.67 -29.82
N SER A 387 21.14 -13.23 -29.51
CA SER A 387 21.94 -12.85 -28.34
C SER A 387 22.34 -11.38 -28.37
N LYS A 388 22.66 -10.84 -29.56
CA LYS A 388 22.95 -9.41 -29.74
C LYS A 388 21.73 -8.52 -29.47
N TYR A 389 20.56 -8.91 -29.97
CA TYR A 389 19.32 -8.17 -29.71
C TYR A 389 18.92 -8.22 -28.23
N VAL A 390 18.99 -9.39 -27.62
CA VAL A 390 18.70 -9.58 -26.20
C VAL A 390 19.67 -8.81 -25.31
N LYS A 391 20.96 -8.74 -25.68
CA LYS A 391 21.92 -7.90 -24.97
C LYS A 391 21.49 -6.42 -24.99
N GLY A 392 21.12 -5.90 -26.16
CA GLY A 392 20.61 -4.52 -26.28
C GLY A 392 19.36 -4.28 -25.44
N LEU A 393 18.41 -5.23 -25.42
CA LEU A 393 17.20 -5.15 -24.60
C LEU A 393 17.49 -5.21 -23.09
N LYS A 394 18.48 -6.00 -22.66
CA LYS A 394 18.94 -6.05 -21.26
C LYS A 394 19.61 -4.76 -20.82
N GLU A 395 20.45 -4.18 -21.67
CA GLU A 395 21.16 -2.92 -21.39
C GLU A 395 20.20 -1.77 -21.13
N VAL A 396 19.03 -1.77 -21.78
CA VAL A 396 17.96 -0.79 -21.53
C VAL A 396 16.88 -1.29 -20.57
N GLY A 397 17.10 -2.41 -19.86
CA GLY A 397 16.18 -2.89 -18.82
C GLY A 397 14.81 -3.38 -19.31
N LEU A 398 14.65 -3.70 -20.59
CA LEU A 398 13.37 -4.19 -21.13
C LEU A 398 13.13 -5.68 -20.87
N VAL A 399 14.20 -6.47 -20.77
CA VAL A 399 14.16 -7.92 -20.51
C VAL A 399 15.25 -8.32 -19.52
N CYS A 400 15.04 -9.44 -18.83
CA CYS A 400 16.02 -10.10 -17.97
C CYS A 400 16.07 -11.60 -18.28
N THR A 401 17.10 -12.26 -17.77
CA THR A 401 17.17 -13.72 -17.82
C THR A 401 16.98 -14.26 -16.41
N THR A 402 16.07 -15.21 -16.28
CA THR A 402 15.79 -15.92 -15.02
C THR A 402 16.94 -16.87 -14.67
N GLU A 403 16.93 -17.41 -13.44
CA GLU A 403 17.92 -18.39 -12.98
C GLU A 403 17.96 -19.65 -13.88
N ASP A 404 16.82 -20.04 -14.45
CA ASP A 404 16.68 -21.16 -15.39
C ASP A 404 17.05 -20.81 -16.85
N LYS A 405 17.73 -19.68 -17.08
CA LYS A 405 18.13 -19.18 -18.40
C LYS A 405 16.97 -18.84 -19.36
N LYS A 406 15.74 -18.70 -18.85
CA LYS A 406 14.58 -18.25 -19.63
C LYS A 406 14.54 -16.74 -19.74
N LEU A 407 14.09 -16.23 -20.87
CA LEU A 407 14.00 -14.79 -21.13
C LEU A 407 12.65 -14.26 -20.66
N ASN A 408 12.66 -13.23 -19.82
CA ASN A 408 11.46 -12.64 -19.24
C ASN A 408 11.44 -11.12 -19.48
N LYS A 409 10.28 -10.60 -19.88
CA LYS A 409 10.02 -9.20 -20.12
C LYS A 409 9.86 -8.51 -18.77
N VAL A 410 10.71 -7.53 -18.56
CA VAL A 410 10.75 -6.77 -17.32
C VAL A 410 9.75 -5.64 -17.39
N CYS A 411 9.73 -4.91 -18.51
CA CYS A 411 8.92 -3.72 -18.68
C CYS A 411 7.63 -3.99 -19.47
N LYS A 412 6.46 -3.73 -18.87
CA LYS A 412 5.14 -3.75 -19.53
C LYS A 412 4.68 -2.37 -19.99
N ARG A 413 5.09 -1.28 -19.32
CA ARG A 413 4.76 0.10 -19.70
C ARG A 413 5.97 1.01 -19.62
N LEU A 414 6.14 1.86 -20.63
CA LEU A 414 7.13 2.94 -20.65
C LEU A 414 6.45 4.24 -20.19
N ARG A 415 6.98 4.89 -19.15
CA ARG A 415 6.56 6.23 -18.75
C ARG A 415 7.68 7.21 -19.09
N ILE A 416 7.37 8.17 -19.96
CA ILE A 416 8.29 9.20 -20.43
C ILE A 416 7.99 10.48 -19.66
N ASP A 417 9.00 11.04 -19.00
CA ASP A 417 8.87 12.34 -18.33
C ASP A 417 9.30 13.45 -19.28
N ILE A 418 8.32 14.17 -19.85
CA ILE A 418 8.55 15.13 -20.93
C ILE A 418 9.33 16.36 -20.42
N ASP A 419 9.20 16.69 -19.13
CA ASP A 419 9.80 17.88 -18.53
C ASP A 419 11.35 17.79 -18.41
N HIS A 420 11.92 16.59 -18.57
CA HIS A 420 13.36 16.33 -18.47
C HIS A 420 14.04 16.00 -19.82
N ILE A 421 13.32 16.04 -20.95
CA ILE A 421 13.78 15.50 -22.25
C ILE A 421 14.08 16.57 -23.32
N ASN A 422 13.96 17.86 -22.97
CA ASN A 422 14.29 18.96 -23.89
C ASN A 422 15.77 18.98 -24.29
#